data_AF-A0A9E5BJ23-F1
#
_entry.id   AF-A0A9E5BJ23-F1
#
_cell.length_a   1.000
_cell.length_b   1.000
_cell.length_c   1.000
_cell.angle_alpha   90.00
_cell.angle_beta   90.00
_cell.angle_gamma   90.00
#
_symmetry.space_group_name_H-M   'P 1'
#
loop_
_entity.id
_entity.type
_entity.pdbx_description
1 polymer ?
#
loop_
_entity_poly.entity_id
_entity_poly.type
_entity_poly.pdbx_seq_one_letter_code
_entity_poly.pdbx_strand_id
1 'polypeptide(L)'
;MNAHDQPCLVIDGSAREGVRVGVLADGRWVADSVVAAGALEATTDLTAEVLKKAHLKFTDIKSYAVCIGPGSMLGIRVSAMAVRTWATLYQRPIYVWESLKL
;
A
#
# COMPACT_ATOMS: atom_id res chain seq x y z
N MET A 1 7.38 -7.44 10.38
CA MET A 1 6.15 -8.13 9.93
C MET A 1 6.40 -9.62 9.99
N ASN A 2 5.48 -10.40 10.59
CA ASN A 2 5.66 -11.85 10.69
C ASN A 2 5.24 -12.54 9.40
N ALA A 3 5.69 -13.78 9.16
CA ALA A 3 5.32 -14.55 7.96
C ALA A 3 3.79 -14.76 7.84
N HIS A 4 3.08 -14.83 8.97
CA HIS A 4 1.62 -15.00 9.00
C HIS A 4 0.84 -13.78 8.50
N ASP A 5 1.46 -12.59 8.48
CA ASP A 5 0.81 -11.34 8.09
C ASP A 5 0.91 -11.07 6.58
N GLN A 6 1.40 -12.04 5.80
CA GLN A 6 1.56 -11.93 4.35
C GLN A 6 0.54 -12.82 3.60
N PRO A 7 0.00 -12.38 2.44
CA PRO A 7 0.43 -11.23 1.63
C PRO A 7 0.09 -9.87 2.22
N CYS A 8 1.04 -8.93 2.12
CA CYS A 8 0.91 -7.56 2.61
C CYS A 8 0.77 -6.60 1.43
N LEU A 9 -0.29 -5.78 1.41
CA LEU A 9 -0.44 -4.69 0.45
C LEU A 9 0.30 -3.44 0.96
N VAL A 10 1.29 -2.97 0.20
CA VAL A 10 2.18 -1.88 0.57
C VAL A 10 1.91 -0.67 -0.30
N ILE A 11 1.72 0.51 0.31
CA ILE A 11 1.40 1.75 -0.41
C ILE A 11 2.33 2.89 0.01
N ASP A 12 2.90 3.56 -0.98
CA ASP A 12 3.67 4.78 -0.81
C ASP A 12 3.15 5.88 -1.74
N GLY A 13 2.39 6.81 -1.17
CA GLY A 13 2.01 8.07 -1.79
C GLY A 13 2.75 9.27 -1.21
N SER A 14 3.91 9.07 -0.56
CA SER A 14 4.67 10.16 0.07
C SER A 14 5.42 11.04 -0.92
N ALA A 15 5.62 10.58 -2.16
CA ALA A 15 6.20 11.41 -3.21
C ALA A 15 5.30 12.61 -3.55
N ARG A 16 5.91 13.74 -3.99
CA ARG A 16 5.15 14.90 -4.48
C ARG A 16 4.33 14.57 -5.72
N GLU A 17 4.89 13.71 -6.57
CA GLU A 17 4.24 13.20 -7.75
C GLU A 17 4.50 11.70 -7.83
N GLY A 18 3.41 10.97 -7.96
CA GLY A 18 3.39 9.53 -8.14
C GLY A 18 3.06 8.72 -6.89
N VAL A 19 2.46 7.57 -7.14
CA VAL A 19 2.08 6.58 -6.13
C VAL A 19 2.66 5.25 -6.51
N ARG A 20 3.17 4.54 -5.50
CA ARG A 20 3.65 3.17 -5.63
C ARG A 20 2.77 2.26 -4.80
N VAL A 21 2.38 1.14 -5.40
CA VAL A 21 1.67 0.07 -4.71
C VAL A 21 2.36 -1.25 -5.03
N GLY A 22 2.46 -2.14 -4.05
CA GLY A 22 3.03 -3.46 -4.23
C GLY A 22 2.43 -4.48 -3.28
N VAL A 23 2.63 -5.76 -3.57
CA VAL A 23 2.29 -6.86 -2.67
C VAL A 23 3.56 -7.60 -2.29
N LEU A 24 3.82 -7.69 -0.98
CA LEU A 24 4.90 -8.48 -0.41
C LEU A 24 4.35 -9.82 0.11
N ALA A 25 4.88 -10.93 -0.39
CA ALA A 25 4.55 -12.28 0.06
C ALA A 25 5.81 -13.15 0.12
N ASP A 26 5.92 -13.96 1.16
CA ASP A 26 7.10 -14.76 1.51
C ASP A 26 8.42 -13.98 1.44
N GLY A 27 8.39 -12.73 1.89
CA GLY A 27 9.54 -11.81 1.88
C GLY A 27 9.96 -11.34 0.49
N ARG A 28 9.13 -11.52 -0.53
CA ARG A 28 9.40 -11.12 -1.92
C ARG A 28 8.26 -10.26 -2.47
N TRP A 29 8.60 -9.35 -3.36
CA TRP A 29 7.60 -8.60 -4.13
C TRP A 29 6.99 -9.54 -5.19
N VAL A 30 5.71 -9.83 -5.07
CA VAL A 30 4.99 -10.68 -6.03
C VAL A 30 4.25 -9.88 -7.10
N ALA A 31 4.03 -8.59 -6.84
CA ALA A 31 3.61 -7.61 -7.83
C ALA A 31 3.92 -6.19 -7.31
N ASP A 32 4.20 -5.28 -8.23
CA ASP A 32 4.29 -3.85 -7.96
C ASP A 32 3.86 -3.03 -9.18
N SER A 33 3.53 -1.78 -8.92
CA SER A 33 3.27 -0.78 -9.94
C SER A 33 3.52 0.62 -9.41
N VAL A 34 3.82 1.53 -10.33
CA VAL A 34 4.02 2.95 -10.07
C VAL A 34 3.33 3.75 -11.16
N VAL A 35 2.71 4.85 -10.78
CA VAL A 35 2.08 5.79 -11.72
C VAL A 35 2.49 7.21 -11.36
N ALA A 36 2.74 8.04 -12.37
CA ALA A 36 2.96 9.47 -12.23
C ALA A 36 1.62 10.22 -12.19
N ALA A 37 0.89 10.05 -11.09
CA ALA A 37 -0.39 10.71 -10.83
C ALA A 37 -0.54 11.05 -9.34
N GLY A 38 -1.53 11.88 -9.02
CA GLY A 38 -1.88 12.20 -7.64
C GLY A 38 -2.45 11.00 -6.90
N ALA A 39 -2.23 10.95 -5.59
CA ALA A 39 -2.68 9.82 -4.78
C ALA A 39 -4.20 9.69 -4.70
N LEU A 40 -4.92 10.81 -4.76
CA LEU A 40 -6.38 10.81 -4.71
C LEU A 40 -6.98 10.07 -5.90
N GLU A 41 -6.42 10.28 -7.08
CA GLU A 41 -6.88 9.72 -8.34
C GLU A 41 -6.39 8.28 -8.52
N ALA A 42 -5.16 7.98 -8.11
CA ALA A 42 -4.49 6.75 -8.50
C ALA A 42 -4.57 5.59 -7.50
N THR A 43 -4.71 5.85 -6.19
CA THR A 43 -4.45 4.82 -5.16
C THR A 43 -5.32 3.57 -5.33
N THR A 44 -6.62 3.75 -5.59
CA THR A 44 -7.56 2.64 -5.73
C THR A 44 -7.32 1.84 -7.00
N ASP A 45 -7.16 2.51 -8.14
CA ASP A 45 -6.97 1.85 -9.43
C ASP A 45 -5.64 1.12 -9.51
N LEU A 46 -4.56 1.74 -9.02
CA LEU A 46 -3.24 1.12 -8.95
C LEU A 46 -3.24 -0.09 -8.01
N THR A 47 -4.01 -0.04 -6.92
CA THR A 47 -4.20 -1.19 -6.04
C THR A 47 -4.90 -2.33 -6.76
N ALA A 48 -5.98 -2.05 -7.49
CA ALA A 48 -6.69 -3.07 -8.27
C ALA A 48 -5.78 -3.71 -9.34
N GLU A 49 -4.95 -2.91 -10.00
CA GLU A 49 -3.96 -3.38 -10.97
C GLU A 49 -2.93 -4.32 -10.33
N VAL A 50 -2.36 -3.93 -9.19
CA VAL A 50 -1.34 -4.73 -8.48
C VAL A 50 -1.94 -6.04 -7.96
N LEU A 51 -3.15 -6.01 -7.39
CA LEU A 51 -3.84 -7.24 -6.96
C LEU A 51 -4.11 -8.17 -8.14
N LYS A 52 -4.54 -7.62 -9.29
CA LYS A 52 -4.70 -8.40 -10.53
C LYS A 52 -3.39 -9.02 -11.00
N LYS A 53 -2.29 -8.27 -11.01
CA LYS A 53 -0.93 -8.78 -11.34
C LYS A 53 -0.50 -9.91 -10.40
N ALA A 54 -0.80 -9.78 -9.12
CA ALA A 54 -0.51 -10.80 -8.10
C ALA A 54 -1.46 -12.01 -8.14
N HIS A 55 -2.51 -11.99 -8.97
CA HIS A 55 -3.59 -12.98 -8.98
C HIS A 55 -4.29 -13.11 -7.60
N LEU A 56 -4.44 -11.99 -6.89
CA LEU A 56 -5.04 -11.92 -5.56
C LEU A 56 -6.31 -11.07 -5.57
N LYS A 57 -7.15 -11.28 -4.56
CA LYS A 57 -8.26 -10.41 -4.18
C LYS A 57 -7.93 -9.71 -2.85
N PHE A 58 -8.67 -8.66 -2.53
CA PHE A 58 -8.56 -7.98 -1.23
C PHE A 58 -8.75 -8.94 -0.04
N THR A 59 -9.60 -9.96 -0.17
CA THR A 59 -9.84 -10.97 0.88
C THR A 59 -8.61 -11.82 1.20
N ASP A 60 -7.69 -11.95 0.24
CA ASP A 60 -6.46 -12.73 0.37
C ASP A 60 -5.36 -11.94 1.08
N ILE A 61 -5.49 -10.61 1.15
CA ILE A 61 -4.56 -9.72 1.85
C ILE A 61 -4.71 -9.91 3.37
N LYS A 62 -3.57 -10.14 4.03
CA LYS A 62 -3.50 -10.41 5.47
C LYS A 62 -3.02 -9.21 6.27
N SER A 63 -2.39 -8.24 5.63
CA SER A 63 -2.00 -6.98 6.26
C SER A 63 -1.84 -5.85 5.25
N TYR A 64 -1.77 -4.64 5.76
CA TYR A 64 -1.51 -3.44 4.97
C TYR A 64 -0.29 -2.71 5.52
N ALA A 65 0.50 -2.09 4.65
CA ALA A 65 1.59 -1.20 5.04
C ALA A 65 1.46 0.13 4.32
N VAL A 66 1.71 1.24 5.01
CA VAL A 66 1.70 2.58 4.41
C VAL A 66 2.86 3.47 4.84
N CYS A 67 3.44 4.19 3.88
CA CYS A 67 4.44 5.21 4.16
C CYS A 67 3.79 6.42 4.84
N ILE A 68 4.35 6.86 5.96
CA ILE A 68 3.89 8.06 6.70
C ILE A 68 4.80 9.27 6.51
N GLY A 69 5.73 9.21 5.54
CA GLY A 69 6.57 10.32 5.13
C GLY A 69 8.00 10.29 5.66
N PRO A 70 8.74 11.42 5.61
CA PRO A 70 8.26 12.74 5.19
C PRO A 70 7.93 12.80 3.69
N GLY A 71 7.13 13.79 3.27
CA GLY A 71 6.72 13.93 1.89
C GLY A 71 5.44 14.73 1.66
N SER A 72 4.74 14.45 0.57
CA SER A 72 3.44 15.03 0.21
C SER A 72 2.41 14.78 1.30
N MET A 73 2.00 15.84 2.01
CA MET A 73 1.02 15.72 3.10
C MET A 73 -0.32 15.15 2.59
N LEU A 74 -0.76 15.57 1.41
CA LEU A 74 -1.98 15.06 0.79
C LEU A 74 -1.80 13.58 0.44
N GLY A 75 -0.71 13.22 -0.23
CA GLY A 75 -0.47 11.83 -0.66
C GLY A 75 -0.33 10.85 0.50
N ILE A 76 0.34 11.25 1.58
CA ILE A 76 0.42 10.49 2.84
C ILE A 76 -0.97 10.27 3.44
N ARG A 77 -1.77 11.34 3.56
CA ARG A 77 -3.12 11.26 4.15
C ARG A 77 -4.06 10.37 3.33
N VAL A 78 -4.05 10.52 2.01
CA VAL A 78 -4.87 9.70 1.11
C VAL A 78 -4.49 8.22 1.22
N SER A 79 -3.20 7.91 1.12
CA SER A 79 -2.69 6.53 1.22
C SER A 79 -3.06 5.90 2.57
N ALA A 80 -2.87 6.65 3.66
CA ALA A 80 -3.21 6.19 5.00
C ALA A 80 -4.72 6.00 5.18
N MET A 81 -5.55 6.86 4.59
CA MET A 81 -7.01 6.71 4.62
C MET A 81 -7.48 5.49 3.85
N ALA A 82 -6.92 5.22 2.66
CA ALA A 82 -7.23 4.03 1.88
C ALA A 82 -6.88 2.76 2.67
N VAL A 83 -5.66 2.68 3.19
CA VAL A 83 -5.20 1.56 4.04
C VAL A 83 -6.08 1.41 5.29
N ARG A 84 -6.41 2.50 5.98
CA ARG A 84 -7.29 2.43 7.17
C ARG A 84 -8.68 1.91 6.81
N THR A 85 -9.21 2.30 5.65
CA THR A 85 -10.51 1.84 5.17
C THR A 85 -10.52 0.33 4.95
N TRP A 86 -9.54 -0.21 4.21
CA TRP A 86 -9.50 -1.66 3.95
C TRP A 86 -9.14 -2.48 5.18
N ALA A 87 -8.22 -2.00 6.02
CA ALA A 87 -7.91 -2.64 7.29
C ALA A 87 -9.14 -2.75 8.20
N THR A 88 -9.99 -1.71 8.22
CA THR A 88 -11.25 -1.73 8.96
C THR A 88 -12.26 -2.71 8.33
N LEU A 89 -12.39 -2.73 7.00
CA LEU A 89 -13.32 -3.64 6.32
C LEU A 89 -12.95 -5.13 6.51
N TYR A 90 -11.66 -5.45 6.46
CA TYR A 90 -11.18 -6.84 6.49
C TYR A 90 -10.58 -7.27 7.84
N GLN A 91 -10.61 -6.39 8.85
CA GLN A 91 -10.06 -6.63 10.19
C GLN A 91 -8.61 -7.13 10.15
N ARG A 92 -7.75 -6.40 9.44
CA ARG A 92 -6.33 -6.73 9.25
C ARG A 92 -5.40 -5.70 9.91
N PRO A 93 -4.20 -6.10 10.36
CA PRO A 93 -3.21 -5.17 10.90
C PRO A 93 -2.72 -4.16 9.84
N ILE A 94 -2.31 -2.99 10.33
CA ILE A 94 -1.64 -1.94 9.57
C ILE A 94 -0.22 -1.78 10.11
N TYR A 95 0.75 -1.72 9.20
CA TYR A 95 2.13 -1.31 9.48
C TYR A 95 2.38 0.08 8.88
N VAL A 96 3.26 0.83 9.53
CA VAL A 96 3.68 2.14 9.03
C VAL A 96 5.20 2.20 8.99
N TRP A 97 5.75 2.94 8.04
CA TRP A 97 7.17 3.26 8.01
C TRP A 97 7.39 4.72 7.59
N GLU A 98 8.53 5.26 8.00
CA GLU A 98 9.00 6.56 7.56
C GLU A 98 10.05 6.34 6.45
N SER A 99 9.93 7.02 5.32
CA SER A 99 10.78 6.83 4.14
C SER A 99 12.24 7.24 4.34
N LEU A 100 12.52 8.11 5.32
CA LEU A 100 13.86 8.64 5.61
C LEU A 100 14.38 8.29 7.01
N LYS A 101 13.71 7.40 7.74
CA LYS A 101 14.20 6.97 9.06
C LYS A 101 15.23 5.86 8.88
N LEU A 102 16.44 6.12 9.34
CA LEU A 102 17.56 5.17 9.41
C LEU A 102 17.29 4.09 10.47
#